data_AF-A0A7Y3C4Q1-F1
#
_entry.id   AF-A0A7Y3C4Q1-F1
#
_cell.length_a   1.000
_cell.length_b   1.000
_cell.length_c   1.000
_cell.angle_alpha   90.00
_cell.angle_beta   90.00
_cell.angle_gamma   90.00
#
_symmetry.space_group_name_H-M   'P 1'
#
loop_
_entity.id
_entity.type
_entity.pdbx_description
1 polymer ?
#
loop_
_entity_poly.entity_id
_entity_poly.type
_entity_poly.pdbx_seq_one_letter_code
_entity_poly.pdbx_strand_id
1 'polypeptide(L)'
;METSNIDNIELRYLTLGDFEAIKEATLESYEGVLNSYWKKHHIEDLTTMFPEGQVIIKIDGDIAGCALSLIVDYDSIDDEHTYEDIIGGKSFKNHHPDGDVLYGIDIFIKPQYRGLRLGRRLYDYRKELCEKLNLKGIVFGGRMPNYHKYKALSPKQYIEKVKRKEIHDPVLNFQISNDFHPVRILKGYLEGDTASCEYAVLMEWDNIFYTKPNKKASSVKTIVRLGLIQWQMRSYKDLDELMQQVEYFIDSVAAYRSDFAVFPEFFNAPLMAKYNHLHEPDAIRELAKYTEPIINRLKQFSISYNINIISGSMPEVVDDKLFNVGYLCRRDGSSERYEKLHVTPDEAKVWGMQKGNKLQSFDTDCGKIGILICYDSEFPELSRLLSDEGMDILFVPFLTDTQNGYSRVRLCSQARAVENECYVAIAGSVGNLPNVNNMDIQYAQSA
;
A
#
# COMPACT_ATOMS: atom_id res chain seq x y z
N MET A 1 -1.31 9.14 43.08
CA MET A 1 -2.24 8.04 43.38
C MET A 1 -1.44 6.88 43.91
N GLU A 2 -1.83 6.28 45.04
CA GLU A 2 -1.37 4.93 45.37
C GLU A 2 -1.87 3.99 44.26
N THR A 3 -0.98 3.14 43.74
CA THR A 3 -1.26 2.19 42.64
C THR A 3 -2.25 1.08 43.01
N SER A 4 -2.95 1.20 44.13
CA SER A 4 -3.79 0.18 44.76
C SER A 4 -5.22 0.07 44.21
N ASN A 5 -5.62 0.92 43.24
CA ASN A 5 -7.00 0.98 42.71
C ASN A 5 -7.07 1.07 41.15
N ILE A 6 -6.11 0.48 40.41
CA ILE A 6 -6.20 0.43 38.92
C ILE A 6 -6.43 -1.02 38.50
N ASP A 7 -7.59 -1.32 37.93
CA ASP A 7 -7.98 -2.69 37.55
C ASP A 7 -7.55 -3.01 36.11
N ASN A 8 -7.61 -2.02 35.20
CA ASN A 8 -7.30 -2.20 33.79
C ASN A 8 -6.63 -0.98 33.15
N ILE A 9 -5.63 -1.23 32.31
CA ILE A 9 -5.02 -0.23 31.42
C ILE A 9 -5.07 -0.76 29.99
N GLU A 10 -5.77 -0.04 29.12
CA GLU A 10 -5.98 -0.41 27.72
C GLU A 10 -5.29 0.59 26.79
N LEU A 11 -4.61 0.12 25.74
CA LEU A 11 -4.15 0.93 24.62
C LEU A 11 -4.95 0.52 23.39
N ARG A 12 -5.62 1.49 22.74
CA ARG A 12 -6.39 1.23 21.51
C ARG A 12 -6.39 2.44 20.58
N TYR A 13 -6.85 2.21 19.36
CA TYR A 13 -7.01 3.27 18.37
C TYR A 13 -8.11 4.24 18.77
N LEU A 14 -7.85 5.51 18.52
CA LEU A 14 -8.81 6.58 18.73
C LEU A 14 -9.96 6.44 17.74
N THR A 15 -11.19 6.60 18.22
CA THR A 15 -12.39 6.66 17.38
C THR A 15 -13.07 8.01 17.54
N LEU A 16 -13.90 8.40 16.56
CA LEU A 16 -14.69 9.64 16.66
C LEU A 16 -15.63 9.67 17.87
N GLY A 17 -16.04 8.50 18.37
CA GLY A 17 -16.87 8.36 19.57
C GLY A 17 -16.18 8.82 20.86
N ASP A 18 -14.84 8.88 20.87
CA ASP A 18 -14.04 9.29 22.02
C ASP A 18 -13.83 10.82 22.08
N PHE A 19 -14.35 11.57 21.10
CA PHE A 19 -14.07 13.00 20.91
C PHE A 19 -14.32 13.86 22.16
N GLU A 20 -15.48 13.73 22.80
CA GLU A 20 -15.82 14.56 23.97
C GLU A 20 -14.88 14.27 25.15
N ALA A 21 -14.54 13.00 25.37
CA ALA A 21 -13.62 12.59 26.43
C ALA A 21 -12.19 13.07 26.16
N ILE A 22 -11.74 13.04 24.89
CA ILE A 22 -10.45 13.64 24.52
C ILE A 22 -10.44 15.14 24.74
N LYS A 23 -11.50 15.84 24.33
CA LYS A 23 -11.60 17.30 24.47
C LYS A 23 -11.47 17.71 25.93
N GLU A 24 -12.20 17.05 26.83
CA GLU A 24 -12.11 17.27 28.28
C GLU A 24 -10.70 16.98 28.80
N ALA A 25 -10.14 15.82 28.46
CA ALA A 25 -8.79 15.42 28.87
C ALA A 25 -7.69 16.37 28.41
N THR A 26 -7.86 16.94 27.22
CA THR A 26 -6.91 17.89 26.62
C THR A 26 -6.95 19.23 27.36
N LEU A 27 -8.15 19.73 27.66
CA LEU A 27 -8.34 20.97 28.41
C LEU A 27 -7.76 20.88 29.83
N GLU A 28 -7.94 19.75 30.50
CA GLU A 28 -7.31 19.48 31.81
C GLU A 28 -5.78 19.42 31.74
N SER A 29 -5.24 18.86 30.64
CA SER A 29 -3.81 18.62 30.52
C SER A 29 -3.00 19.87 30.21
N TYR A 30 -3.60 20.86 29.53
CA TYR A 30 -2.92 22.04 28.98
C TYR A 30 -3.24 23.36 29.69
N GLU A 31 -3.99 23.36 30.81
CA GLU A 31 -4.18 24.49 31.74
C GLU A 31 -4.24 25.90 31.07
N GLY A 32 -5.14 26.09 30.10
CA GLY A 32 -5.45 27.42 29.57
C GLY A 32 -4.50 27.96 28.49
N VAL A 33 -3.66 27.13 27.87
CA VAL A 33 -3.09 27.47 26.55
C VAL A 33 -4.24 27.58 25.54
N LEU A 34 -4.28 28.67 24.76
CA LEU A 34 -5.30 29.03 23.76
C LEU A 34 -6.09 27.85 23.15
N ASN A 35 -7.41 27.77 23.35
CA ASN A 35 -8.34 26.91 22.58
C ASN A 35 -7.76 25.54 22.17
N SER A 36 -7.01 24.90 23.08
CA SER A 36 -5.96 23.94 22.75
C SER A 36 -6.48 22.52 22.60
N TYR A 37 -7.64 22.34 21.98
CA TYR A 37 -8.19 21.03 21.71
C TYR A 37 -8.48 20.86 20.22
N TRP A 38 -8.24 19.66 19.73
CA TRP A 38 -8.55 19.29 18.35
C TRP A 38 -10.06 19.38 18.12
N LYS A 39 -10.47 20.00 17.01
CA LYS A 39 -11.89 20.07 16.64
C LYS A 39 -12.38 18.69 16.20
N LYS A 40 -13.70 18.47 16.26
CA LYS A 40 -14.30 17.16 15.92
C LYS A 40 -13.90 16.67 14.52
N HIS A 41 -13.95 17.56 13.52
CA HIS A 41 -13.53 17.23 12.16
C HIS A 41 -12.04 16.90 12.07
N HIS A 42 -11.17 17.54 12.87
CA HIS A 42 -9.76 17.18 12.88
C HIS A 42 -9.55 15.73 13.36
N ILE A 43 -10.27 15.31 14.40
CA ILE A 43 -10.21 13.92 14.89
C ILE A 43 -10.80 12.95 13.86
N GLU A 44 -11.89 13.32 13.21
CA GLU A 44 -12.49 12.52 12.12
C GLU A 44 -11.51 12.32 10.96
N ASP A 45 -10.88 13.41 10.49
CA ASP A 45 -9.88 13.38 9.44
C ASP A 45 -8.69 12.49 9.83
N LEU A 46 -8.09 12.73 11.01
CA LEU A 46 -6.94 11.95 11.49
C LEU A 46 -7.25 10.46 11.64
N THR A 47 -8.41 10.12 12.20
CA THR A 47 -8.82 8.72 12.42
C THR A 47 -9.25 8.01 11.14
N THR A 48 -9.57 8.75 10.09
CA THR A 48 -9.88 8.21 8.75
C THR A 48 -8.62 8.08 7.90
N MET A 49 -7.75 9.08 7.90
CA MET A 49 -6.53 9.09 7.09
C MET A 49 -5.45 8.15 7.66
N PHE A 50 -5.24 8.18 8.98
CA PHE A 50 -4.19 7.38 9.60
C PHE A 50 -4.62 6.83 10.98
N PRO A 51 -5.57 5.87 11.02
CA PRO A 51 -6.12 5.34 12.27
C PRO A 51 -5.05 4.79 13.22
N GLU A 52 -4.06 4.06 12.70
CA GLU A 52 -2.99 3.46 13.50
C GLU A 52 -2.08 4.53 14.14
N GLY A 53 -1.98 5.72 13.56
CA GLY A 53 -1.21 6.83 14.12
C GLY A 53 -1.88 7.54 15.29
N GLN A 54 -3.16 7.24 15.56
CA GLN A 54 -3.98 7.91 16.58
C GLN A 54 -4.35 6.94 17.69
N VAL A 55 -3.73 7.08 18.86
CA VAL A 55 -3.90 6.12 19.96
C VAL A 55 -4.23 6.79 21.27
N ILE A 56 -5.08 6.11 22.04
CA ILE A 56 -5.44 6.51 23.40
C ILE A 56 -5.07 5.41 24.39
N ILE A 57 -4.77 5.84 25.61
CA ILE A 57 -4.68 4.95 26.77
C ILE A 57 -5.90 5.22 27.65
N LYS A 58 -6.59 4.14 28.04
CA LYS A 58 -7.67 4.20 29.02
C LYS A 58 -7.27 3.52 30.32
N ILE A 59 -7.69 4.08 31.44
CA ILE A 59 -7.58 3.49 32.78
C ILE A 59 -9.01 3.32 33.30
N ASP A 60 -9.39 2.07 33.57
CA ASP A 60 -10.73 1.72 34.10
C ASP A 60 -11.89 2.36 33.30
N GLY A 61 -11.71 2.49 31.98
CA GLY A 61 -12.70 3.08 31.07
C GLY A 61 -12.61 4.60 30.88
N ASP A 62 -11.81 5.33 31.65
CA ASP A 62 -11.53 6.77 31.44
C ASP A 62 -10.29 6.98 30.56
N ILE A 63 -10.30 7.99 29.69
CA ILE A 63 -9.13 8.32 28.84
C ILE A 63 -8.05 8.94 29.72
N ALA A 64 -6.92 8.26 29.85
CA ALA A 64 -5.78 8.71 30.65
C ALA A 64 -4.75 9.49 29.82
N GLY A 65 -4.68 9.25 28.51
CA GLY A 65 -3.76 9.94 27.62
C GLY A 65 -4.01 9.66 26.15
N CYS A 66 -3.40 10.46 25.29
CA CYS A 66 -3.55 10.39 23.83
C CYS A 66 -2.21 10.71 23.16
N ALA A 67 -1.97 10.10 22.00
CA ALA A 67 -0.90 10.43 21.09
C ALA A 67 -1.44 10.48 19.65
N LEU A 68 -1.20 11.60 18.96
CA LEU A 68 -1.62 11.83 17.58
C LEU A 68 -0.42 12.01 16.67
N SER A 69 -0.43 11.38 15.50
CA SER A 69 0.76 11.31 14.63
C SER A 69 0.39 11.44 13.16
N LEU A 70 1.33 11.93 12.35
CA LEU A 70 1.26 11.94 10.89
C LEU A 70 2.47 11.16 10.34
N ILE A 71 2.36 10.65 9.11
CA ILE A 71 3.53 10.29 8.30
C ILE A 71 3.81 11.48 7.39
N VAL A 72 5.06 11.92 7.31
CA VAL A 72 5.48 13.06 6.49
C VAL A 72 6.66 12.67 5.60
N ASP A 73 6.78 13.30 4.43
CA ASP A 73 8.02 13.30 3.65
C ASP A 73 8.93 14.38 4.23
N TYR A 74 9.85 13.99 5.12
CA TYR A 74 10.60 14.93 5.93
C TYR A 74 11.57 15.78 5.12
N ASP A 75 12.12 15.23 4.02
CA ASP A 75 13.01 15.95 3.12
C ASP A 75 12.28 17.11 2.37
N SER A 76 10.95 17.08 2.33
CA SER A 76 10.10 18.14 1.74
C SER A 76 9.73 19.27 2.69
N ILE A 77 9.96 19.08 4.00
CA ILE A 77 9.61 20.05 5.05
C ILE A 77 10.78 21.02 5.26
N ASP A 78 10.47 22.30 5.40
CA ASP A 78 11.49 23.32 5.68
C ASP A 78 12.17 23.07 7.05
N ASP A 79 13.47 23.26 7.08
CA ASP A 79 14.32 23.08 8.25
C ASP A 79 13.97 24.02 9.43
N GLU A 80 13.26 25.12 9.17
CA GLU A 80 12.75 26.10 10.13
C GLU A 80 11.21 26.09 10.23
N HIS A 81 10.54 25.01 9.82
CA HIS A 81 9.07 24.89 9.83
C HIS A 81 8.41 25.23 11.18
N THR A 82 7.19 25.73 11.09
CA THR A 82 6.29 25.92 12.24
C THR A 82 5.39 24.69 12.46
N TYR A 83 4.71 24.65 13.60
CA TYR A 83 3.68 23.66 13.89
C TYR A 83 2.57 23.67 12.85
N GLU A 84 2.20 24.86 12.36
CA GLU A 84 1.16 25.06 11.35
C GLU A 84 1.59 24.54 9.97
N ASP A 85 2.87 24.66 9.66
CA ASP A 85 3.46 24.10 8.44
C ASP A 85 3.46 22.58 8.45
N ILE A 86 3.50 21.92 9.61
CA ILE A 86 3.40 20.45 9.72
C ILE A 86 1.96 19.98 9.57
N ILE A 87 1.02 20.59 10.30
CA ILE A 87 -0.39 20.20 10.22
C ILE A 87 -1.02 20.63 8.88
N GLY A 88 -0.41 21.53 8.09
CA GLY A 88 -0.85 21.85 6.74
C GLY A 88 -2.27 22.45 6.69
N GLY A 89 -2.69 23.13 7.74
CA GLY A 89 -4.04 23.70 7.90
C GLY A 89 -5.10 22.70 8.36
N LYS A 90 -6.37 22.92 7.96
CA LYS A 90 -7.53 22.16 8.48
C LYS A 90 -7.62 20.70 8.04
N SER A 91 -6.80 20.27 7.07
CA SER A 91 -6.94 18.98 6.40
C SER A 91 -5.67 18.13 6.40
N PHE A 92 -4.69 18.44 7.26
CA PHE A 92 -3.47 17.61 7.40
C PHE A 92 -2.73 17.35 6.08
N LYS A 93 -2.56 18.38 5.25
CA LYS A 93 -2.08 18.23 3.86
C LYS A 93 -0.72 17.57 3.71
N ASN A 94 0.13 17.64 4.74
CA ASN A 94 1.46 17.03 4.72
C ASN A 94 1.45 15.59 5.21
N HIS A 95 0.28 15.03 5.53
CA HIS A 95 0.16 13.61 5.73
C HIS A 95 0.38 12.88 4.40
N HIS A 96 1.48 12.13 4.32
CA HIS A 96 1.84 11.33 3.18
C HIS A 96 2.00 9.88 3.62
N PRO A 97 1.10 8.96 3.23
CA PRO A 97 1.21 7.54 3.57
C PRO A 97 2.54 6.91 3.13
N ASP A 98 3.12 7.42 2.03
CA ASP A 98 4.42 6.99 1.48
C ASP A 98 5.60 7.84 1.98
N GLY A 99 5.39 8.68 3.00
CA GLY A 99 6.44 9.47 3.64
C GLY A 99 7.45 8.61 4.38
N ASP A 100 8.45 9.25 4.97
CA ASP A 100 9.62 8.56 5.51
C ASP A 100 9.84 8.77 7.02
N VAL A 101 9.06 9.64 7.66
CA VAL A 101 9.16 9.94 9.10
C VAL A 101 7.80 9.96 9.76
N LEU A 102 7.71 9.41 10.97
CA LEU A 102 6.52 9.54 11.83
C LEU A 102 6.62 10.86 12.62
N TYR A 103 5.80 11.84 12.27
CA TYR A 103 5.76 13.13 12.97
C TYR A 103 4.75 13.10 14.12
N GLY A 104 5.20 13.34 15.35
CA GLY A 104 4.34 13.46 16.52
C GLY A 104 3.72 14.85 16.63
N ILE A 105 2.42 14.97 16.36
CA ILE A 105 1.72 16.28 16.39
C ILE A 105 1.14 16.60 17.77
N ASP A 106 0.78 15.60 18.57
CA ASP A 106 0.32 15.83 19.94
C ASP A 106 0.61 14.62 20.85
N ILE A 107 0.83 14.88 22.13
CA ILE A 107 0.85 13.87 23.18
C ILE A 107 0.50 14.51 24.53
N PHE A 108 -0.49 13.94 25.22
CA PHE A 108 -0.83 14.38 26.57
C PHE A 108 -1.16 13.20 27.49
N ILE A 109 -0.94 13.42 28.78
CA ILE A 109 -1.40 12.55 29.87
C ILE A 109 -2.18 13.42 30.86
N LYS A 110 -3.42 13.02 31.17
CA LYS A 110 -4.27 13.71 32.16
C LYS A 110 -3.50 13.84 33.49
N PRO A 111 -3.55 15.01 34.17
CA PRO A 111 -2.76 15.27 35.38
C PRO A 111 -2.85 14.18 36.46
N GLN A 112 -4.06 13.65 36.70
CA GLN A 112 -4.31 12.63 37.72
C GLN A 112 -3.61 11.28 37.48
N TYR A 113 -3.28 10.96 36.23
CA TYR A 113 -2.60 9.71 35.84
C TYR A 113 -1.10 9.87 35.57
N ARG A 114 -0.55 11.07 35.80
CA ARG A 114 0.90 11.31 35.68
C ARG A 114 1.66 10.50 36.74
N GLY A 115 2.88 10.08 36.40
CA GLY A 115 3.70 9.20 37.25
C GLY A 115 3.52 7.69 37.01
N LEU A 116 2.49 7.28 36.26
CA LEU A 116 2.22 5.87 35.90
C LEU A 116 2.98 5.38 34.66
N ARG A 117 3.96 6.14 34.18
CA ARG A 117 4.75 5.84 32.95
C ARG A 117 3.92 5.67 31.67
N LEU A 118 2.69 6.19 31.62
CA LEU A 118 1.81 6.07 30.45
C LEU A 118 2.37 6.79 29.22
N GLY A 119 3.03 7.94 29.40
CA GLY A 119 3.68 8.64 28.29
C GLY A 119 4.77 7.79 27.63
N ARG A 120 5.51 6.99 28.41
CA ARG A 120 6.49 6.04 27.87
C ARG A 120 5.79 4.97 27.04
N ARG A 121 4.67 4.42 27.50
CA ARG A 121 3.88 3.44 26.71
C ARG A 121 3.41 4.00 25.37
N LEU A 122 3.02 5.28 25.32
CA LEU A 122 2.64 5.94 24.05
C LEU A 122 3.84 6.09 23.10
N TYR A 123 5.03 6.41 23.61
CA TYR A 123 6.23 6.48 22.79
C TYR A 123 6.75 5.11 22.36
N ASP A 124 6.69 4.11 23.23
CA ASP A 124 7.02 2.72 22.90
C ASP A 124 6.12 2.23 21.75
N TYR A 125 4.80 2.51 21.82
CA TYR A 125 3.88 2.24 20.71
C TYR A 125 4.27 2.96 19.41
N ARG A 126 4.61 4.26 19.46
CA ARG A 126 5.05 4.99 18.26
C ARG A 126 6.32 4.41 17.65
N LYS A 127 7.26 3.93 18.49
CA LYS A 127 8.50 3.26 18.02
C LYS A 127 8.15 1.95 17.31
N GLU A 128 7.30 1.12 17.91
CA GLU A 128 6.81 -0.12 17.28
C GLU A 128 6.09 0.17 15.95
N LEU A 129 5.26 1.22 15.89
CA LEU A 129 4.58 1.63 14.67
C LEU A 129 5.57 2.13 13.60
N CYS A 130 6.56 2.95 14.00
CA CYS A 130 7.62 3.45 13.12
C CYS A 130 8.44 2.29 12.52
N GLU A 131 8.77 1.29 13.33
CA GLU A 131 9.44 0.07 12.89
C GLU A 131 8.58 -0.77 11.94
N LYS A 132 7.30 -1.01 12.31
CA LYS A 132 6.33 -1.75 11.49
C LYS A 132 6.16 -1.13 10.11
N LEU A 133 6.12 0.20 10.03
CA LEU A 133 5.97 0.96 8.80
C LEU A 133 7.30 1.20 8.05
N ASN A 134 8.43 0.72 8.59
CA ASN A 134 9.78 0.92 8.04
C ASN A 134 10.10 2.41 7.75
N LEU A 135 9.73 3.30 8.67
CA LEU A 135 10.05 4.73 8.62
C LEU A 135 11.47 4.98 9.17
N LYS A 136 12.13 6.06 8.74
CA LYS A 136 13.49 6.45 9.15
C LYS A 136 13.59 6.75 10.65
N GLY A 137 12.52 7.28 11.25
CA GLY A 137 12.51 7.68 12.65
C GLY A 137 11.23 8.41 13.05
N ILE A 138 11.23 8.92 14.28
CA ILE A 138 10.14 9.71 14.86
C ILE A 138 10.66 11.11 15.14
N VAL A 139 9.93 12.13 14.70
CA VAL A 139 10.31 13.54 14.88
C VAL A 139 9.15 14.34 15.47
N PHE A 140 9.45 15.33 16.31
CA PHE A 140 8.48 16.34 16.76
C PHE A 140 9.19 17.59 17.31
N GLY A 141 8.49 18.73 17.30
CA GLY A 141 8.94 19.94 18.02
C GLY A 141 8.54 19.91 19.50
N GLY A 142 9.51 19.68 20.38
CA GLY A 142 9.33 19.71 21.83
C GLY A 142 9.37 21.13 22.41
N ARG A 143 8.33 21.50 23.16
CA ARG A 143 8.29 22.76 23.92
C ARG A 143 9.34 22.77 25.04
N MET A 144 9.73 23.97 25.50
CA MET A 144 10.62 24.18 26.65
C MET A 144 9.90 25.01 27.73
N PRO A 145 8.88 24.43 28.40
CA PRO A 145 7.95 25.20 29.23
C PRO A 145 8.61 25.94 30.40
N ASN A 146 9.81 25.54 30.84
CA ASN A 146 10.54 26.25 31.89
C ASN A 146 11.52 27.31 31.37
N TYR A 147 11.69 27.48 30.05
CA TYR A 147 12.72 28.35 29.49
C TYR A 147 12.56 29.83 29.87
N HIS A 148 11.32 30.33 29.99
CA HIS A 148 11.05 31.70 30.46
C HIS A 148 11.66 32.04 31.83
N LYS A 149 11.99 31.03 32.66
CA LYS A 149 12.65 31.21 33.97
C LYS A 149 14.17 31.42 33.84
N TYR A 150 14.74 31.15 32.67
CA TYR A 150 16.18 31.12 32.40
C TYR A 150 16.58 31.99 31.20
N LYS A 151 15.85 33.09 30.93
CA LYS A 151 16.05 33.99 29.77
C LYS A 151 17.46 34.58 29.62
N ALA A 152 18.28 34.54 30.67
CA ALA A 152 19.69 34.95 30.62
C ALA A 152 20.58 33.96 29.83
N LEU A 153 20.10 32.72 29.63
CA LEU A 153 20.76 31.70 28.82
C LEU A 153 20.22 31.77 27.38
N SER A 154 21.08 31.47 26.40
CA SER A 154 20.60 31.12 25.05
C SER A 154 19.86 29.77 25.06
N PRO A 155 18.97 29.49 24.09
CA PRO A 155 18.28 28.19 24.03
C PRO A 155 19.25 27.01 23.99
N LYS A 156 20.37 27.15 23.26
CA LYS A 156 21.43 26.14 23.21
C LYS A 156 22.05 25.86 24.58
N GLN A 157 22.39 26.91 25.34
CA GLN A 157 22.94 26.76 26.70
C GLN A 157 21.93 26.13 27.66
N TYR A 158 20.65 26.48 27.51
CA TYR A 158 19.56 25.88 28.28
C TYR A 158 19.46 24.37 28.05
N ILE A 159 19.39 23.94 26.78
CA ILE A 159 19.31 22.52 26.39
C ILE A 159 20.52 21.73 26.92
N GLU A 160 21.73 22.29 26.80
CA GLU A 160 22.95 21.64 27.31
C GLU A 160 22.92 21.47 28.84
N LYS A 161 22.42 22.47 29.58
CA LYS A 161 22.25 22.37 31.03
C LYS A 161 21.17 21.35 31.41
N VAL A 162 20.10 21.22 30.63
CA VAL A 162 19.08 20.18 30.82
C VAL A 162 19.65 18.78 30.59
N LYS A 163 20.43 18.59 29.50
CA LYS A 163 21.12 17.32 29.22
C LYS A 163 22.09 16.92 30.34
N ARG A 164 22.78 17.89 30.92
CA ARG A 164 23.69 17.71 32.07
C ARG A 164 22.96 17.57 33.42
N LYS A 165 21.63 17.63 33.43
CA LYS A 165 20.78 17.58 34.63
C LYS A 165 21.03 18.74 35.62
N GLU A 166 21.59 19.85 35.15
CA GLU A 166 21.75 21.08 35.94
C GLU A 166 20.44 21.88 36.01
N ILE A 167 19.60 21.74 34.99
CA ILE A 167 18.26 22.34 34.91
C ILE A 167 17.24 21.23 34.71
N HIS A 168 16.10 21.33 35.40
CA HIS A 168 14.95 20.47 35.16
C HIS A 168 13.96 21.14 34.21
N ASP A 169 13.74 20.53 33.04
CA ASP A 169 12.66 20.83 32.12
C ASP A 169 11.77 19.58 31.93
N PRO A 170 10.46 19.65 32.25
CA PRO A 170 9.61 18.47 32.28
C PRO A 170 9.40 17.83 30.90
N VAL A 171 9.51 18.59 29.81
CA VAL A 171 9.35 18.06 28.45
C VAL A 171 10.68 17.49 27.99
N LEU A 172 11.74 18.30 27.95
CA LEU A 172 13.03 17.85 27.43
C LEU A 172 13.62 16.67 28.23
N ASN A 173 13.54 16.70 29.58
CA ASN A 173 14.03 15.57 30.37
C ASN A 173 13.24 14.29 30.08
N PHE A 174 11.92 14.40 29.90
CA PHE A 174 11.08 13.26 29.58
C PHE A 174 11.43 12.68 28.21
N GLN A 175 11.58 13.51 27.18
CA GLN A 175 11.92 13.04 25.84
C GLN A 175 13.31 12.40 25.78
N ILE A 176 14.31 13.01 26.42
CA ILE A 176 15.67 12.44 26.53
C ILE A 176 15.64 11.09 27.25
N SER A 177 14.78 10.92 28.27
CA SER A 177 14.64 9.64 28.97
C SER A 177 13.94 8.53 28.15
N ASN A 178 13.35 8.89 27.01
CA ASN A 178 12.76 7.97 26.03
C ASN A 178 13.66 7.84 24.78
N ASP A 179 14.96 8.12 24.90
CA ASP A 179 15.98 7.98 23.85
C ASP A 179 15.84 8.96 22.68
N PHE A 180 15.05 10.03 22.83
CA PHE A 180 15.04 11.12 21.86
C PHE A 180 16.22 12.06 22.09
N HIS A 181 16.81 12.54 21.00
CA HIS A 181 17.92 13.49 21.05
C HIS A 181 17.53 14.81 20.36
N PRO A 182 18.08 15.95 20.84
CA PRO A 182 17.82 17.23 20.22
C PRO A 182 18.64 17.38 18.93
N VAL A 183 17.98 17.71 17.84
CA VAL A 183 18.58 17.90 16.51
C VAL A 183 18.87 19.38 16.26
N ARG A 184 17.86 20.24 16.45
CA ARG A 184 17.96 21.69 16.20
C ARG A 184 16.98 22.49 17.07
N ILE A 185 17.16 23.80 17.08
CA ILE A 185 16.22 24.75 17.69
C ILE A 185 15.30 25.28 16.60
N LEU A 186 13.99 25.23 16.84
CA LEU A 186 12.98 25.83 15.97
C LEU A 186 12.50 27.13 16.62
N LYS A 187 12.45 28.21 15.84
CA LYS A 187 12.02 29.54 16.30
C LYS A 187 10.66 29.85 15.70
N GLY A 188 9.71 30.31 16.52
CA GLY A 188 8.34 30.54 16.07
C GLY A 188 7.57 29.25 15.83
N TYR A 189 8.04 28.11 16.34
CA TYR A 189 7.43 26.81 16.08
C TYR A 189 5.96 26.77 16.50
N LEU A 190 5.65 27.30 17.69
CA LEU A 190 4.28 27.39 18.18
C LEU A 190 3.97 28.84 18.55
N GLU A 191 3.18 29.51 17.72
CA GLU A 191 2.79 30.91 17.92
C GLU A 191 2.09 31.10 19.27
N GLY A 192 2.52 32.11 20.04
CA GLY A 192 1.94 32.41 21.35
C GLY A 192 2.47 31.56 22.51
N ASP A 193 3.46 30.68 22.30
CA ASP A 193 4.13 29.95 23.38
C ASP A 193 5.10 30.83 24.19
N THR A 194 4.52 31.67 25.04
CA THR A 194 5.27 32.59 25.91
C THR A 194 6.15 31.86 26.94
N ALA A 195 5.77 30.65 27.36
CA ALA A 195 6.50 29.86 28.35
C ALA A 195 7.84 29.35 27.80
N SER A 196 7.86 28.98 26.51
CA SER A 196 9.08 28.60 25.79
C SER A 196 9.74 29.78 25.05
N CYS A 197 9.20 31.00 25.20
CA CYS A 197 9.63 32.19 24.44
C CYS A 197 9.63 31.95 22.92
N GLU A 198 8.63 31.21 22.42
CA GLU A 198 8.47 30.78 21.02
C GLU A 198 9.63 29.95 20.46
N TYR A 199 10.46 29.37 21.32
CA TYR A 199 11.43 28.36 20.92
C TYR A 199 10.89 26.96 21.18
N ALA A 200 11.13 26.06 20.24
CA ALA A 200 11.00 24.62 20.42
C ALA A 200 12.33 23.94 20.09
N VAL A 201 12.44 22.68 20.48
CA VAL A 201 13.58 21.82 20.14
C VAL A 201 13.05 20.71 19.27
N LEU A 202 13.56 20.59 18.05
CA LEU A 202 13.28 19.43 17.23
C LEU A 202 13.94 18.21 17.89
N MET A 203 13.12 17.26 18.29
CA MET A 203 13.53 16.02 18.93
C MET A 203 13.38 14.87 17.93
N GLU A 204 14.36 13.98 17.88
CA GLU A 204 14.38 12.85 16.97
C GLU A 204 14.73 11.55 17.70
N TRP A 205 14.10 10.47 17.26
CA TRP A 205 14.47 9.10 17.57
C TRP A 205 14.74 8.34 16.26
N ASP A 206 15.95 7.81 16.13
CA ASP A 206 16.38 7.07 14.95
C ASP A 206 15.85 5.63 14.98
N ASN A 207 15.19 5.20 13.90
CA ASN A 207 14.86 3.81 13.71
C ASN A 207 16.08 3.06 13.15
N ILE A 208 16.84 2.41 14.03
CA ILE A 208 18.04 1.63 13.64
C ILE A 208 17.72 0.41 12.77
N PHE A 209 16.46 0.00 12.68
CA PHE A 209 15.99 -1.09 11.82
C PHE A 209 15.53 -0.62 10.44
N TYR A 210 15.55 0.71 10.19
CA TYR A 210 15.20 1.26 8.90
C TYR A 210 16.06 0.66 7.78
N THR A 211 15.41 0.12 6.77
CA THR A 211 16.05 -0.29 5.53
C THR A 211 15.50 0.54 4.38
N LYS A 212 16.38 1.33 3.77
CA LYS A 212 16.02 2.16 2.62
C LYS A 212 15.38 1.28 1.55
N PRO A 213 14.09 1.50 1.20
CA PRO A 213 13.46 0.77 0.12
C PRO A 213 14.32 0.91 -1.12
N ASN A 214 14.62 -0.21 -1.77
CA ASN A 214 15.44 -0.26 -2.97
C ASN A 214 14.66 0.42 -4.12
N LYS A 215 14.64 1.77 -4.14
CA LYS A 215 14.26 2.55 -5.31
C LYS A 215 15.33 2.28 -6.35
N LYS A 216 15.18 1.19 -7.11
CA LYS A 216 15.90 1.03 -8.38
C LYS A 216 15.71 2.37 -9.10
N ALA A 217 16.81 3.03 -9.46
CA ALA A 217 16.78 4.16 -10.36
C ALA A 217 16.28 3.65 -11.72
N SER A 218 14.98 3.47 -11.85
CA SER A 218 14.33 3.18 -13.11
C SER A 218 14.22 4.52 -13.80
N SER A 219 15.16 4.81 -14.71
CA SER A 219 14.83 5.71 -15.80
C SER A 219 13.61 5.10 -16.48
N VAL A 220 12.41 5.67 -16.25
CA VAL A 220 11.17 5.19 -16.87
C VAL A 220 11.43 5.07 -18.36
N LYS A 221 11.40 3.83 -18.86
CA LYS A 221 11.78 3.53 -20.23
C LYS A 221 10.79 4.23 -21.17
N THR A 222 11.26 5.16 -21.99
CA THR A 222 10.39 5.93 -22.91
C THR A 222 9.93 5.13 -24.12
N ILE A 223 10.59 4.01 -24.41
CA ILE A 223 10.21 3.07 -25.47
C ILE A 223 10.06 1.68 -24.85
N VAL A 224 8.82 1.19 -24.81
CA VAL A 224 8.45 -0.13 -24.32
C VAL A 224 8.07 -1.02 -25.50
N ARG A 225 8.60 -2.25 -25.55
CA ARG A 225 8.26 -3.23 -26.59
C ARG A 225 7.39 -4.35 -26.02
N LEU A 226 6.26 -4.63 -26.67
CA LEU A 226 5.31 -5.64 -26.21
C LEU A 226 5.33 -6.86 -27.14
N GLY A 227 5.47 -8.05 -26.56
CA GLY A 227 5.23 -9.34 -27.22
C GLY A 227 3.85 -9.86 -26.85
N LEU A 228 2.87 -9.68 -27.73
CA LEU A 228 1.49 -10.12 -27.52
C LEU A 228 1.28 -11.49 -28.18
N ILE A 229 1.06 -12.52 -27.37
CA ILE A 229 1.08 -13.90 -27.83
C ILE A 229 -0.33 -14.30 -28.27
N GLN A 230 -0.50 -14.49 -29.57
CA GLN A 230 -1.71 -15.10 -30.12
C GLN A 230 -1.61 -16.62 -29.98
N TRP A 231 -2.22 -17.14 -28.91
CA TRP A 231 -2.06 -18.52 -28.51
C TRP A 231 -2.95 -19.45 -29.31
N GLN A 232 -2.38 -20.49 -29.92
CA GLN A 232 -3.17 -21.52 -30.58
C GLN A 232 -3.60 -22.59 -29.57
N MET A 233 -4.90 -22.66 -29.33
CA MET A 233 -5.55 -23.75 -28.63
C MET A 233 -5.46 -25.05 -29.44
N ARG A 234 -4.79 -26.04 -28.85
CA ARG A 234 -4.60 -27.41 -29.36
C ARG A 234 -4.19 -28.31 -28.20
N SER A 235 -4.40 -29.61 -28.33
CA SER A 235 -4.04 -30.56 -27.27
C SER A 235 -2.53 -30.65 -27.06
N TYR A 236 -2.12 -30.71 -25.79
CA TYR A 236 -0.76 -31.04 -25.36
C TYR A 236 -0.80 -32.29 -24.47
N LYS A 237 0.23 -33.11 -24.54
CA LYS A 237 0.35 -34.38 -23.81
C LYS A 237 0.44 -34.16 -22.31
N ASP A 238 1.16 -33.15 -21.86
CA ASP A 238 1.42 -32.87 -20.46
C ASP A 238 1.89 -31.42 -20.25
N LEU A 239 2.14 -31.08 -18.98
CA LEU A 239 2.61 -29.77 -18.57
C LEU A 239 3.95 -29.42 -19.23
N ASP A 240 4.87 -30.38 -19.38
CA ASP A 240 6.19 -30.08 -19.94
C ASP A 240 6.09 -29.72 -21.42
N GLU A 241 5.24 -30.40 -22.20
CA GLU A 241 4.98 -30.01 -23.60
C GLU A 241 4.33 -28.63 -23.70
N LEU A 242 3.36 -28.30 -22.83
CA LEU A 242 2.79 -26.96 -22.75
C LEU A 242 3.88 -25.93 -22.46
N MET A 243 4.72 -26.18 -21.45
CA MET A 243 5.76 -25.25 -21.03
C MET A 243 6.87 -25.09 -22.07
N GLN A 244 7.14 -26.11 -22.88
CA GLN A 244 8.05 -26.00 -24.01
C GLN A 244 7.52 -25.00 -25.06
N GLN A 245 6.21 -25.01 -25.32
CA GLN A 245 5.59 -24.03 -26.23
C GLN A 245 5.59 -22.62 -25.62
N VAL A 246 5.30 -22.51 -24.33
CA VAL A 246 5.38 -21.25 -23.58
C VAL A 246 6.78 -20.65 -23.66
N GLU A 247 7.81 -21.45 -23.39
CA GLU A 247 9.21 -21.04 -23.48
C GLU A 247 9.58 -20.62 -24.91
N TYR A 248 9.16 -21.36 -25.93
CA TYR A 248 9.39 -21.00 -27.33
C TYR A 248 8.90 -19.58 -27.65
N PHE A 249 7.68 -19.22 -27.21
CA PHE A 249 7.16 -17.86 -27.43
C PHE A 249 7.94 -16.81 -26.63
N ILE A 250 8.28 -17.10 -25.37
CA ILE A 250 9.05 -16.19 -24.51
C ILE A 250 10.43 -15.93 -25.12
N ASP A 251 11.17 -16.98 -25.49
CA ASP A 251 12.48 -16.88 -26.14
C ASP A 251 12.38 -16.08 -27.44
N SER A 252 11.38 -16.38 -28.27
CA SER A 252 11.14 -15.68 -29.53
C SER A 252 10.93 -14.17 -29.33
N VAL A 253 10.05 -13.76 -28.39
CA VAL A 253 9.80 -12.33 -28.16
C VAL A 253 10.95 -11.65 -27.41
N ALA A 254 11.65 -12.37 -26.53
CA ALA A 254 12.86 -11.89 -25.86
C ALA A 254 13.99 -11.63 -26.85
N ALA A 255 14.12 -12.43 -27.92
CA ALA A 255 15.09 -12.20 -29.00
C ALA A 255 14.86 -10.85 -29.73
N TYR A 256 13.61 -10.37 -29.79
CA TYR A 256 13.26 -9.02 -30.29
C TYR A 256 13.44 -7.91 -29.23
N ARG A 257 13.99 -8.25 -28.06
CA ARG A 257 14.15 -7.38 -26.89
C ARG A 257 12.81 -6.77 -26.46
N SER A 258 11.75 -7.58 -26.49
CA SER A 258 10.48 -7.22 -25.87
C SER A 258 10.65 -7.07 -24.36
N ASP A 259 9.92 -6.12 -23.80
CA ASP A 259 9.86 -5.85 -22.36
C ASP A 259 8.79 -6.69 -21.67
N PHE A 260 7.72 -7.00 -22.39
CA PHE A 260 6.63 -7.85 -21.93
C PHE A 260 6.40 -9.01 -22.87
N ALA A 261 6.13 -10.19 -22.31
CA ALA A 261 5.46 -11.30 -22.97
C ALA A 261 4.07 -11.48 -22.34
N VAL A 262 3.02 -11.40 -23.14
CA VAL A 262 1.63 -11.41 -22.65
C VAL A 262 0.92 -12.63 -23.21
N PHE A 263 0.56 -13.55 -22.32
CA PHE A 263 -0.23 -14.72 -22.66
C PHE A 263 -1.74 -14.43 -22.55
N PRO A 264 -2.60 -15.17 -23.27
CA PRO A 264 -4.04 -15.02 -23.16
C PRO A 264 -4.66 -15.61 -21.89
N GLU A 265 -5.92 -15.26 -21.67
CA GLU A 265 -6.78 -15.89 -20.67
C GLU A 265 -6.86 -17.42 -20.91
N PHE A 266 -6.76 -18.20 -19.83
CA PHE A 266 -6.76 -19.67 -19.84
C PHE A 266 -5.82 -20.31 -20.87
N PHE A 267 -4.63 -19.76 -21.11
CA PHE A 267 -3.67 -20.36 -22.05
C PHE A 267 -3.30 -21.82 -21.71
N ASN A 268 -3.44 -22.21 -20.44
CA ASN A 268 -3.20 -23.56 -19.93
C ASN A 268 -4.37 -24.54 -20.13
N ALA A 269 -5.52 -24.07 -20.64
CA ALA A 269 -6.71 -24.87 -20.96
C ALA A 269 -6.45 -26.20 -21.69
N PRO A 270 -5.47 -26.33 -22.61
CA PRO A 270 -5.14 -27.62 -23.21
C PRO A 270 -4.90 -28.78 -22.24
N LEU A 271 -4.40 -28.49 -21.02
CA LEU A 271 -4.18 -29.51 -19.98
C LEU A 271 -5.49 -30.07 -19.42
N MET A 272 -6.60 -29.36 -19.59
CA MET A 272 -7.93 -29.80 -19.16
C MET A 272 -8.42 -31.04 -19.93
N ALA A 273 -7.87 -31.30 -21.12
CA ALA A 273 -8.27 -32.43 -21.97
C ALA A 273 -8.16 -33.80 -21.26
N LYS A 274 -7.26 -33.96 -20.29
CA LYS A 274 -7.14 -35.19 -19.47
C LYS A 274 -8.34 -35.43 -18.55
N TYR A 275 -9.07 -34.37 -18.24
CA TYR A 275 -10.16 -34.35 -17.26
C TYR A 275 -11.54 -34.23 -17.91
N ASN A 276 -11.63 -34.37 -19.25
CA ASN A 276 -12.91 -34.32 -19.98
C ASN A 276 -13.92 -35.40 -19.58
N HIS A 277 -13.50 -36.40 -18.82
CA HIS A 277 -14.39 -37.42 -18.24
C HIS A 277 -15.10 -36.95 -16.96
N LEU A 278 -14.69 -35.81 -16.39
CA LEU A 278 -15.30 -35.18 -15.22
C LEU A 278 -16.36 -34.15 -15.65
N HIS A 279 -17.20 -33.75 -14.71
CA HIS A 279 -18.07 -32.59 -14.89
C HIS A 279 -17.25 -31.31 -14.97
N GLU A 280 -17.77 -30.27 -15.64
CA GLU A 280 -17.07 -29.03 -15.93
C GLU A 280 -16.48 -28.34 -14.66
N PRO A 281 -17.19 -28.25 -13.51
CA PRO A 281 -16.63 -27.68 -12.28
C PRO A 281 -15.44 -28.48 -11.69
N ASP A 282 -15.42 -29.80 -11.90
CA ASP A 282 -14.37 -30.67 -11.38
C ASP A 282 -13.15 -30.63 -12.31
N ALA A 283 -13.37 -30.62 -13.63
CA ALA A 283 -12.30 -30.54 -14.63
C ALA A 283 -11.48 -29.24 -14.50
N ILE A 284 -12.14 -28.10 -14.29
CA ILE A 284 -11.46 -26.80 -14.12
C ILE A 284 -10.68 -26.72 -12.79
N ARG A 285 -11.15 -27.42 -11.74
CA ARG A 285 -10.43 -27.54 -10.46
C ARG A 285 -9.20 -28.44 -10.57
N GLU A 286 -9.24 -29.47 -11.40
CA GLU A 286 -8.04 -30.24 -11.75
C GLU A 286 -7.04 -29.38 -12.54
N LEU A 287 -7.52 -28.52 -13.44
CA LEU A 287 -6.66 -27.55 -14.14
C LEU A 287 -5.99 -26.57 -13.17
N ALA A 288 -6.66 -26.17 -12.08
CA ALA A 288 -6.13 -25.25 -11.08
C ALA A 288 -4.87 -25.77 -10.37
N LYS A 289 -4.68 -27.09 -10.30
CA LYS A 289 -3.49 -27.71 -9.71
C LYS A 289 -2.20 -27.41 -10.48
N TYR A 290 -2.30 -26.99 -11.75
CA TYR A 290 -1.14 -26.65 -12.58
C TYR A 290 -0.69 -25.19 -12.39
N THR A 291 -1.47 -24.34 -11.74
CA THR A 291 -1.19 -22.90 -11.63
C THR A 291 0.14 -22.62 -10.93
N GLU A 292 0.37 -23.19 -9.75
CA GLU A 292 1.64 -23.01 -9.02
C GLU A 292 2.87 -23.57 -9.80
N PRO A 293 2.86 -24.81 -10.34
CA PRO A 293 3.92 -25.30 -11.21
C PRO A 293 4.23 -24.38 -12.40
N ILE A 294 3.20 -23.84 -13.06
CA ILE A 294 3.35 -22.93 -14.19
C ILE A 294 4.00 -21.62 -13.75
N ILE A 295 3.55 -21.00 -12.66
CA ILE A 295 4.11 -19.73 -12.15
C ILE A 295 5.59 -19.90 -11.82
N ASN A 296 5.98 -21.02 -11.20
CA ASN A 296 7.37 -21.30 -10.88
C ASN A 296 8.25 -21.35 -12.14
N ARG A 297 7.76 -21.95 -13.23
CA ARG A 297 8.46 -21.96 -14.52
C ARG A 297 8.50 -20.56 -15.15
N LEU A 298 7.39 -19.82 -15.12
CA LEU A 298 7.34 -18.45 -15.66
C LEU A 298 8.30 -17.50 -14.94
N LYS A 299 8.46 -17.61 -13.61
CA LYS A 299 9.46 -16.84 -12.85
C LYS A 299 10.89 -17.18 -13.25
N GLN A 300 11.18 -18.45 -13.53
CA GLN A 300 12.49 -18.86 -14.02
C GLN A 300 12.75 -18.27 -15.42
N PHE A 301 11.74 -18.29 -16.29
CA PHE A 301 11.82 -17.71 -17.62
C PHE A 301 11.95 -16.18 -17.60
N SER A 302 11.23 -15.47 -16.73
CA SER A 302 11.33 -14.01 -16.63
C SER A 302 12.76 -13.55 -16.31
N ILE A 303 13.44 -14.28 -15.42
CA ILE A 303 14.86 -14.05 -15.08
C ILE A 303 15.77 -14.44 -16.25
N SER A 304 15.62 -15.66 -16.76
CA SER A 304 16.55 -16.24 -17.76
C SER A 304 16.53 -15.48 -19.09
N TYR A 305 15.34 -15.03 -19.50
CA TYR A 305 15.13 -14.27 -20.73
C TYR A 305 15.08 -12.76 -20.50
N ASN A 306 15.27 -12.31 -19.24
CA ASN A 306 15.29 -10.91 -18.82
C ASN A 306 14.08 -10.10 -19.35
N ILE A 307 12.87 -10.63 -19.13
CA ILE A 307 11.60 -10.11 -19.67
C ILE A 307 10.50 -10.15 -18.60
N ASN A 308 9.59 -9.17 -18.59
CA ASN A 308 8.39 -9.25 -17.75
C ASN A 308 7.35 -10.16 -18.43
N ILE A 309 6.72 -11.06 -17.69
CA ILE A 309 5.74 -11.99 -18.23
C ILE A 309 4.40 -11.76 -17.55
N ILE A 310 3.37 -11.46 -18.34
CA ILE A 310 1.98 -11.46 -17.92
C ILE A 310 1.43 -12.83 -18.31
N SER A 311 1.12 -13.66 -17.32
CA SER A 311 0.72 -15.06 -17.55
C SER A 311 -0.62 -15.22 -18.26
N GLY A 312 -1.33 -14.13 -18.54
CA GLY A 312 -2.72 -14.19 -18.99
C GLY A 312 -3.62 -14.54 -17.82
N SER A 313 -4.26 -15.70 -17.85
CA SER A 313 -4.92 -16.20 -16.65
C SER A 313 -5.05 -17.73 -16.62
N MET A 314 -5.36 -18.25 -15.43
CA MET A 314 -5.52 -19.66 -15.10
C MET A 314 -6.50 -19.80 -13.93
N PRO A 315 -7.13 -20.98 -13.74
CA PRO A 315 -7.93 -21.21 -12.55
C PRO A 315 -7.06 -21.38 -11.30
N GLU A 316 -7.51 -20.91 -10.15
CA GLU A 316 -6.85 -21.13 -8.87
C GLU A 316 -7.90 -21.34 -7.77
N VAL A 317 -7.61 -22.25 -6.83
CA VAL A 317 -8.48 -22.50 -5.68
C VAL A 317 -7.87 -21.87 -4.44
N VAL A 318 -8.60 -20.95 -3.81
CA VAL A 318 -8.22 -20.28 -2.57
C VAL A 318 -9.39 -20.43 -1.60
N ASP A 319 -9.15 -20.98 -0.41
CA ASP A 319 -10.18 -21.25 0.60
C ASP A 319 -11.42 -21.96 0.01
N ASP A 320 -11.18 -23.05 -0.73
CA ASP A 320 -12.16 -23.86 -1.47
C ASP A 320 -12.93 -23.14 -2.61
N LYS A 321 -12.68 -21.85 -2.82
CA LYS A 321 -13.30 -21.04 -3.88
C LYS A 321 -12.43 -21.00 -5.12
N LEU A 322 -13.06 -21.13 -6.28
CA LEU A 322 -12.39 -21.11 -7.58
C LEU A 322 -12.37 -19.68 -8.14
N PHE A 323 -11.21 -19.21 -8.54
CA PHE A 323 -10.99 -17.88 -9.13
C PHE A 323 -10.30 -17.98 -10.50
N ASN A 324 -10.52 -16.96 -11.33
CA ASN A 324 -9.76 -16.75 -12.57
C ASN A 324 -8.66 -15.72 -12.28
N VAL A 325 -7.40 -16.16 -12.27
CA VAL A 325 -6.27 -15.40 -11.75
C VAL A 325 -5.13 -15.37 -12.75
N GLY A 326 -4.30 -14.34 -12.66
CA GLY A 326 -3.03 -14.31 -13.39
C GLY A 326 -1.92 -13.74 -12.55
N TYR A 327 -0.72 -13.79 -13.10
CA TYR A 327 0.49 -13.39 -12.41
C TYR A 327 1.38 -12.53 -13.32
N LEU A 328 1.82 -11.40 -12.79
CA LEU A 328 2.89 -10.58 -13.36
C LEU A 328 4.22 -11.10 -12.79
N CYS A 329 4.98 -11.83 -13.59
CA CYS A 329 6.33 -12.29 -13.26
C CYS A 329 7.34 -11.29 -13.80
N ARG A 330 8.02 -10.55 -12.91
CA ARG A 330 9.00 -9.54 -13.32
C ARG A 330 10.34 -10.18 -13.65
N ARG A 331 11.13 -9.49 -14.47
CA ARG A 331 12.47 -9.95 -14.86
C ARG A 331 13.49 -10.03 -13.72
N ASP A 332 13.18 -9.48 -12.55
CA ASP A 332 13.96 -9.65 -11.33
C ASP A 332 13.55 -10.86 -10.47
N GLY A 333 12.60 -11.67 -10.96
CA GLY A 333 12.13 -12.87 -10.29
C GLY A 333 11.00 -12.65 -9.29
N SER A 334 10.63 -11.40 -9.00
CA SER A 334 9.42 -11.12 -8.23
C SER A 334 8.16 -11.47 -9.02
N SER A 335 7.07 -11.77 -8.31
CA SER A 335 5.79 -12.14 -8.93
C SER A 335 4.63 -11.58 -8.12
N GLU A 336 3.65 -11.02 -8.79
CA GLU A 336 2.43 -10.51 -8.16
C GLU A 336 1.18 -11.07 -8.83
N ARG A 337 0.18 -11.38 -8.00
CA ARG A 337 -1.10 -11.97 -8.41
C ARG A 337 -2.11 -10.88 -8.75
N TYR A 338 -2.87 -11.08 -9.82
CA TYR A 338 -4.09 -10.34 -10.16
C TYR A 338 -5.24 -11.32 -10.42
N GLU A 339 -6.47 -10.84 -10.40
CA GLU A 339 -7.66 -11.68 -10.55
C GLU A 339 -8.78 -10.97 -11.29
N LYS A 340 -9.68 -11.76 -11.88
CA LYS A 340 -10.82 -11.28 -12.65
C LYS A 340 -11.91 -10.78 -11.71
N LEU A 341 -12.32 -9.52 -11.88
CA LEU A 341 -13.34 -8.90 -11.03
C LEU A 341 -14.75 -9.23 -11.54
N HIS A 342 -14.94 -9.15 -12.85
CA HIS A 342 -16.18 -9.45 -13.54
C HIS A 342 -16.12 -10.84 -14.17
N VAL A 343 -16.51 -11.83 -13.38
CA VAL A 343 -16.74 -13.20 -13.88
C VAL A 343 -17.95 -13.21 -14.80
N THR A 344 -17.81 -13.83 -15.97
CA THR A 344 -18.91 -13.97 -16.94
C THR A 344 -20.02 -14.87 -16.40
N PRO A 345 -21.26 -14.71 -16.89
CA PRO A 345 -22.36 -15.59 -16.47
C PRO A 345 -22.06 -17.09 -16.66
N ASP A 346 -21.33 -17.45 -17.71
CA ASP A 346 -21.03 -18.85 -18.01
C ASP A 346 -19.91 -19.41 -17.12
N GLU A 347 -18.85 -18.64 -16.85
CA GLU A 347 -17.82 -19.00 -15.85
C GLU A 347 -18.45 -19.24 -14.46
N ALA A 348 -19.39 -18.38 -14.06
CA ALA A 348 -20.08 -18.53 -12.78
C ALA A 348 -21.02 -19.74 -12.77
N LYS A 349 -21.82 -19.93 -13.82
CA LYS A 349 -22.83 -21.01 -13.87
C LYS A 349 -22.24 -22.39 -14.11
N VAL A 350 -21.23 -22.49 -14.97
CA VAL A 350 -20.68 -23.78 -15.43
C VAL A 350 -19.47 -24.21 -14.62
N TRP A 351 -18.61 -23.28 -14.20
CA TRP A 351 -17.41 -23.60 -13.42
C TRP A 351 -17.54 -23.25 -11.94
N GLY A 352 -18.53 -22.45 -11.55
CA GLY A 352 -18.67 -21.99 -10.16
C GLY A 352 -17.62 -20.96 -9.76
N MET A 353 -17.04 -20.23 -10.73
CA MET A 353 -16.02 -19.22 -10.46
C MET A 353 -16.57 -18.06 -9.63
N GLN A 354 -15.76 -17.59 -8.68
CA GLN A 354 -16.05 -16.48 -7.80
C GLN A 354 -15.43 -15.19 -8.34
N LYS A 355 -16.08 -14.06 -8.04
CA LYS A 355 -15.58 -12.72 -8.39
C LYS A 355 -14.41 -12.36 -7.50
N GLY A 356 -13.37 -11.78 -8.10
CA GLY A 356 -12.31 -11.09 -7.36
C GLY A 356 -12.81 -9.82 -6.67
N ASN A 357 -11.99 -9.26 -5.78
CA ASN A 357 -12.32 -8.04 -5.05
C ASN A 357 -11.20 -7.00 -5.02
N LYS A 358 -10.06 -7.27 -5.65
CA LYS A 358 -8.89 -6.38 -5.65
C LYS A 358 -8.54 -5.89 -7.05
N LEU A 359 -8.68 -4.58 -7.26
CA LEU A 359 -8.10 -3.85 -8.37
C LEU A 359 -6.78 -3.20 -7.91
N GLN A 360 -5.73 -3.23 -8.72
CA GLN A 360 -4.46 -2.57 -8.41
C GLN A 360 -3.67 -2.29 -9.70
N SER A 361 -2.92 -1.18 -9.72
CA SER A 361 -1.84 -0.97 -10.67
C SER A 361 -0.54 -1.66 -10.24
N PHE A 362 0.39 -1.82 -11.19
CA PHE A 362 1.67 -2.48 -10.98
C PHE A 362 2.82 -1.59 -11.45
N ASP A 363 3.74 -1.27 -10.53
CA ASP A 363 4.98 -0.61 -10.91
C ASP A 363 5.93 -1.60 -11.61
N THR A 364 6.49 -1.17 -12.72
CA THR A 364 7.48 -1.93 -13.50
C THR A 364 8.64 -1.04 -13.93
N ASP A 365 9.69 -1.66 -14.47
CA ASP A 365 10.80 -0.94 -15.12
C ASP A 365 10.39 -0.27 -16.45
N CYS A 366 9.14 -0.47 -16.88
CA CYS A 366 8.58 0.01 -18.14
C CYS A 366 7.40 0.98 -17.95
N GLY A 367 7.28 1.59 -16.76
CA GLY A 367 6.15 2.43 -16.38
C GLY A 367 5.13 1.68 -15.52
N LYS A 368 4.07 2.38 -15.13
CA LYS A 368 3.00 1.80 -14.32
C LYS A 368 1.99 1.12 -15.24
N ILE A 369 1.63 -0.12 -14.94
CA ILE A 369 0.75 -0.92 -15.79
C ILE A 369 -0.52 -1.34 -15.05
N GLY A 370 -1.59 -1.59 -15.80
CA GLY A 370 -2.80 -2.24 -15.33
C GLY A 370 -3.04 -3.54 -16.09
N ILE A 371 -3.74 -4.48 -15.46
CA ILE A 371 -4.09 -5.75 -16.08
C ILE A 371 -5.57 -6.06 -15.78
N LEU A 372 -6.38 -6.20 -16.83
CA LEU A 372 -7.81 -6.51 -16.73
C LEU A 372 -8.13 -7.76 -17.54
N ILE A 373 -8.74 -8.76 -16.93
CA ILE A 373 -8.96 -10.05 -17.61
C ILE A 373 -10.26 -10.00 -18.41
N CYS A 374 -10.13 -10.04 -19.74
CA CYS A 374 -11.23 -10.28 -20.67
C CYS A 374 -12.43 -9.36 -20.45
N TYR A 375 -13.51 -9.89 -19.87
CA TYR A 375 -14.76 -9.21 -19.61
C TYR A 375 -14.60 -7.95 -18.76
N ASP A 376 -13.57 -7.88 -17.91
CA ASP A 376 -13.24 -6.67 -17.13
C ASP A 376 -13.03 -5.43 -18.02
N SER A 377 -12.50 -5.60 -19.24
CA SER A 377 -12.28 -4.49 -20.18
C SER A 377 -13.57 -3.81 -20.66
N GLU A 378 -14.71 -4.51 -20.59
CA GLU A 378 -16.01 -3.96 -20.99
C GLU A 378 -16.51 -2.91 -19.98
N PHE A 379 -15.99 -2.89 -18.75
CA PHE A 379 -16.41 -1.98 -17.67
C PHE A 379 -15.47 -0.76 -17.58
N PRO A 380 -15.93 0.45 -17.93
CA PRO A 380 -15.07 1.64 -17.99
C PRO A 380 -14.46 2.03 -16.65
N GLU A 381 -15.17 1.79 -15.54
CA GLU A 381 -14.80 2.21 -14.20
C GLU A 381 -13.45 1.63 -13.77
N LEU A 382 -13.16 0.37 -14.13
CA LEU A 382 -11.90 -0.28 -13.76
C LEU A 382 -10.70 0.40 -14.39
N SER A 383 -10.77 0.68 -15.70
CA SER A 383 -9.70 1.38 -16.40
C SER A 383 -9.51 2.82 -15.91
N ARG A 384 -10.61 3.48 -15.52
CA ARG A 384 -10.57 4.85 -14.99
C ARG A 384 -9.83 4.89 -13.66
N LEU A 385 -10.16 3.98 -12.74
CA LEU A 385 -9.49 3.90 -11.45
C LEU A 385 -7.98 3.60 -11.61
N LEU A 386 -7.62 2.68 -12.52
CA LEU A 386 -6.21 2.41 -12.84
C LEU A 386 -5.51 3.63 -13.45
N SER A 387 -6.20 4.40 -14.30
CA SER A 387 -5.69 5.65 -14.86
C SER A 387 -5.45 6.71 -13.79
N ASP A 388 -6.35 6.84 -12.80
CA ASP A 388 -6.20 7.76 -11.68
C ASP A 388 -5.01 7.40 -10.77
N GLU A 389 -4.60 6.12 -10.76
CA GLU A 389 -3.36 5.65 -10.12
C GLU A 389 -2.08 5.93 -10.96
N GLY A 390 -2.22 6.50 -12.16
CA GLY A 390 -1.12 6.86 -13.05
C GLY A 390 -0.68 5.75 -14.01
N MET A 391 -1.57 4.84 -14.40
CA MET A 391 -1.28 3.77 -15.38
C MET A 391 -0.94 4.31 -16.77
N ASP A 392 0.17 3.84 -17.35
CA ASP A 392 0.62 4.14 -18.71
C ASP A 392 0.13 3.10 -19.74
N ILE A 393 0.08 1.83 -19.35
CA ILE A 393 -0.26 0.69 -20.24
C ILE A 393 -1.25 -0.25 -19.56
N LEU A 394 -2.37 -0.53 -20.23
CA LEU A 394 -3.34 -1.53 -19.84
C LEU A 394 -3.19 -2.81 -20.67
N PHE A 395 -3.06 -3.95 -20.00
CA PHE A 395 -3.04 -5.26 -20.64
C PHE A 395 -4.38 -5.96 -20.47
N VAL A 396 -4.87 -6.55 -21.56
CA VAL A 396 -6.14 -7.28 -21.60
C VAL A 396 -5.93 -8.68 -22.17
N PRO A 397 -5.53 -9.66 -21.35
CA PRO A 397 -5.58 -11.06 -21.75
C PRO A 397 -7.04 -11.53 -21.85
N PHE A 398 -7.41 -12.22 -22.93
CA PHE A 398 -8.80 -12.61 -23.17
C PHE A 398 -8.95 -13.97 -23.87
N LEU A 399 -10.13 -14.58 -23.70
CA LEU A 399 -10.58 -15.76 -24.41
C LEU A 399 -12.01 -15.53 -24.91
N THR A 400 -12.21 -15.66 -26.23
CA THR A 400 -13.53 -15.54 -26.86
C THR A 400 -13.70 -16.56 -27.97
N ASP A 401 -14.92 -17.05 -28.16
CA ASP A 401 -15.29 -18.09 -29.11
C ASP A 401 -15.73 -17.54 -30.49
N THR A 402 -16.28 -16.33 -30.50
CA THR A 402 -16.96 -15.73 -31.64
C THR A 402 -16.35 -14.38 -32.04
N GLN A 403 -16.54 -14.01 -33.31
CA GLN A 403 -16.17 -12.68 -33.80
C GLN A 403 -16.90 -11.56 -33.03
N ASN A 404 -18.14 -11.79 -32.59
CA ASN A 404 -18.89 -10.84 -31.77
C ASN A 404 -18.26 -10.66 -30.39
N GLY A 405 -17.86 -11.76 -29.73
CA GLY A 405 -17.11 -11.72 -28.47
C GLY A 405 -15.82 -10.92 -28.59
N TYR A 406 -14.98 -11.27 -29.58
CA TYR A 406 -13.75 -10.55 -29.88
C TYR A 406 -13.99 -9.06 -30.16
N SER A 407 -15.03 -8.74 -30.93
CA SER A 407 -15.33 -7.34 -31.29
C SER A 407 -15.65 -6.50 -30.06
N ARG A 408 -16.31 -7.05 -29.04
CA ARG A 408 -16.54 -6.32 -27.78
C ARG A 408 -15.23 -6.03 -27.05
N VAL A 409 -14.41 -7.06 -26.81
CA VAL A 409 -13.10 -6.89 -26.16
C VAL A 409 -12.28 -5.83 -26.89
N ARG A 410 -12.19 -5.93 -28.23
CA ARG A 410 -11.43 -4.99 -29.06
C ARG A 410 -11.97 -3.57 -28.96
N LEU A 411 -13.27 -3.36 -29.18
CA LEU A 411 -13.87 -2.02 -29.22
C LEU A 411 -13.85 -1.36 -27.85
N CYS A 412 -14.14 -2.11 -26.79
CA CYS A 412 -14.02 -1.61 -25.42
C CYS A 412 -12.57 -1.25 -25.11
N SER A 413 -11.60 -2.10 -25.42
CA SER A 413 -10.17 -1.81 -25.21
C SER A 413 -9.71 -0.56 -25.96
N GLN A 414 -10.18 -0.35 -27.19
CA GLN A 414 -9.91 0.90 -27.93
C GLN A 414 -10.54 2.12 -27.24
N ALA A 415 -11.75 2.00 -26.70
CA ALA A 415 -12.36 3.06 -25.92
C ALA A 415 -11.54 3.37 -24.65
N ARG A 416 -11.08 2.34 -23.91
CA ARG A 416 -10.23 2.52 -22.70
C ARG A 416 -8.93 3.26 -23.02
N ALA A 417 -8.33 3.00 -24.19
CA ALA A 417 -7.11 3.69 -24.62
C ALA A 417 -7.37 5.19 -24.80
N VAL A 418 -8.46 5.53 -25.50
CA VAL A 418 -8.81 6.93 -25.81
C VAL A 418 -9.28 7.69 -24.57
N GLU A 419 -10.16 7.09 -23.77
CA GLU A 419 -10.79 7.74 -22.62
C GLU A 419 -9.80 8.02 -21.48
N ASN A 420 -8.78 7.16 -21.32
CA ASN A 420 -7.79 7.26 -20.26
C ASN A 420 -6.41 7.74 -20.75
N GLU A 421 -6.29 8.10 -22.03
CA GLU A 421 -5.04 8.57 -22.64
C GLU A 421 -3.85 7.62 -22.41
N CYS A 422 -4.10 6.31 -22.48
CA CYS A 422 -3.13 5.25 -22.20
C CYS A 422 -2.99 4.28 -23.38
N TYR A 423 -1.94 3.45 -23.36
CA TYR A 423 -1.84 2.34 -24.30
C TYR A 423 -2.67 1.16 -23.80
N VAL A 424 -3.33 0.44 -24.72
CA VAL A 424 -4.03 -0.81 -24.39
C VAL A 424 -3.54 -1.91 -25.32
N ALA A 425 -3.15 -3.04 -24.75
CA ALA A 425 -2.63 -4.19 -25.47
C ALA A 425 -3.47 -5.43 -25.16
N ILE A 426 -3.97 -6.10 -26.21
CA ILE A 426 -4.85 -7.26 -26.07
C ILE A 426 -4.15 -8.55 -26.53
N ALA A 427 -4.28 -9.63 -25.76
CA ALA A 427 -3.69 -10.93 -26.09
C ALA A 427 -4.75 -12.02 -25.98
N GLY A 428 -5.02 -12.71 -27.09
CA GLY A 428 -6.13 -13.64 -27.21
C GLY A 428 -5.77 -14.98 -27.84
N SER A 429 -6.59 -15.99 -27.59
CA SER A 429 -6.41 -17.33 -28.13
C SER A 429 -7.21 -17.58 -29.41
N VAL A 430 -6.66 -18.40 -30.31
CA VAL A 430 -7.29 -18.88 -31.56
C VAL A 430 -7.26 -20.40 -31.62
N GLY A 431 -7.99 -21.00 -32.56
CA GLY A 431 -7.97 -22.45 -32.76
C GLY A 431 -9.08 -23.14 -31.99
N ASN A 432 -8.85 -24.36 -31.53
CA ASN A 432 -9.91 -25.23 -31.01
C ASN A 432 -9.36 -26.33 -30.09
N LEU A 433 -10.13 -26.69 -29.06
CA LEU A 433 -9.84 -27.85 -28.21
C LEU A 433 -10.95 -28.89 -28.37
N PRO A 434 -10.78 -29.89 -29.25
CA PRO A 434 -11.77 -30.93 -29.41
C PRO A 434 -12.04 -31.66 -28.08
N ASN A 435 -13.32 -31.87 -27.78
CA ASN A 435 -13.81 -32.60 -26.61
C ASN A 435 -13.62 -31.90 -25.25
N VAL A 436 -13.24 -30.62 -25.22
CA VAL A 436 -13.18 -29.82 -23.99
C VAL A 436 -14.42 -28.91 -23.93
N ASN A 437 -15.42 -29.29 -23.13
CA ASN A 437 -16.67 -28.55 -23.01
C ASN A 437 -16.41 -27.07 -22.67
N ASN A 438 -17.16 -26.16 -23.31
CA ASN A 438 -17.02 -24.69 -23.22
C ASN A 438 -15.69 -24.10 -23.74
N MET A 439 -14.86 -24.88 -24.44
CA MET A 439 -13.63 -24.36 -25.08
C MET A 439 -13.46 -24.85 -26.52
N ASP A 440 -14.56 -25.21 -27.18
CA ASP A 440 -14.55 -25.89 -28.49
C ASP A 440 -13.87 -25.09 -29.59
N ILE A 441 -14.20 -23.80 -29.75
CA ILE A 441 -13.64 -22.92 -30.79
C ILE A 441 -13.26 -21.57 -30.18
N GLN A 442 -12.17 -20.98 -30.68
CA GLN A 442 -11.66 -19.69 -30.23
C GLN A 442 -11.37 -18.77 -31.41
N TYR A 443 -11.78 -17.51 -31.26
CA TYR A 443 -11.55 -16.45 -32.21
C TYR A 443 -10.94 -15.24 -31.51
N ALA A 444 -9.77 -14.82 -31.99
CA ALA A 444 -9.07 -13.65 -31.48
C ALA A 444 -8.10 -13.09 -32.53
N GLN A 445 -7.71 -11.84 -32.32
CA GLN A 445 -6.52 -11.25 -32.89
C GLN A 445 -5.85 -10.44 -31.79
N SER A 446 -4.59 -10.77 -31.48
CA SER A 446 -3.80 -9.99 -30.52
C SER A 446 -3.32 -8.70 -31.20
N ALA A 447 -3.35 -7.57 -30.50
CA ALA A 447 -3.13 -6.24 -31.09
C ALA A 447 -2.64 -5.21 -30.08
#